data_AF-C6A4H8-F1
#
_entry.id   AF-C6A4H8-F1
#
_cell.length_a   1.000
_cell.length_b   1.000
_cell.length_c   1.000
_cell.angle_alpha   90.00
_cell.angle_beta   90.00
_cell.angle_gamma   90.00
#
_symmetry.space_group_name_H-M   'P 1'
#
loop_
_entity.id
_entity.type
_entity.pdbx_description
1 polymer ?
#
loop_
_entity_poly.entity_id
_entity_poly.type
_entity_poly.pdbx_seq_one_letter_code
_entity_poly.pdbx_strand_id
1 'polypeptide(L)'
;MSIGEKIFENFKCFTYVNKFSGSWVMLMTNVEVKKDGYLSIGKTEAVEISVDTFLCKGCGICLELCPRKVFEWSKELSEKGVHYPIPVNADKCVKCKLCELLCPDFAIAVKW
;
A
#
# COMPACT_ATOMS: atom_id res chain seq x y z
N MET A 1 9.19 36.29 -18.04
CA MET A 1 9.12 35.11 -18.94
C MET A 1 9.22 33.86 -18.09
N SER A 2 8.09 33.42 -17.57
CA SER A 2 7.94 32.22 -16.74
C SER A 2 7.15 31.20 -17.55
N ILE A 3 7.85 30.25 -18.16
CA ILE A 3 7.26 29.03 -18.69
C ILE A 3 8.15 27.89 -18.22
N GLY A 4 7.73 27.26 -17.12
CA GLY A 4 8.26 26.02 -16.59
C GLY A 4 7.10 25.05 -16.44
N GLU A 5 6.64 24.51 -17.56
CA GLU A 5 5.68 23.40 -17.57
C GLU A 5 6.42 22.08 -17.34
N LYS A 6 6.13 21.44 -16.20
CA LYS A 6 5.66 20.05 -16.15
C LYS A 6 5.22 19.73 -14.72
N ILE A 7 3.92 19.51 -14.63
CA ILE A 7 3.11 19.31 -13.45
C ILE A 7 3.42 17.90 -12.92
N PHE A 8 4.10 17.81 -11.78
CA PHE A 8 4.21 16.60 -10.96
C PHE A 8 3.89 17.01 -9.52
N GLU A 9 2.65 17.45 -9.30
CA GLU A 9 2.09 17.63 -7.97
C GLU A 9 1.13 16.48 -7.67
N ASN A 10 1.28 15.92 -6.45
CA ASN A 10 0.22 15.26 -5.67
C ASN A 10 0.04 13.74 -5.63
N PHE A 11 1.11 12.95 -5.54
CA PHE A 11 1.04 11.65 -4.84
C PHE A 11 2.24 11.39 -3.94
N LYS A 12 2.50 12.32 -3.02
CA LYS A 12 3.16 11.98 -1.77
C LYS A 12 2.07 11.56 -0.79
N CYS A 13 1.88 10.25 -0.61
CA CYS A 13 1.19 9.76 0.59
C CYS A 13 2.14 9.99 1.78
N PHE A 14 2.24 11.24 2.22
CA PHE A 14 2.98 11.63 3.42
C PHE A 14 2.12 11.25 4.63
N THR A 15 2.26 10.01 5.12
CA THR A 15 1.87 9.69 6.48
C THR A 15 2.95 10.19 7.44
N TYR A 16 2.85 11.45 7.91
CA TYR A 16 2.92 11.84 9.33
C TYR A 16 3.04 13.37 9.51
N VAL A 17 1.97 14.02 9.97
CA VAL A 17 2.03 14.99 11.08
C VAL A 17 0.65 15.08 11.71
N ASN A 18 0.45 14.45 12.87
CA ASN A 18 -0.65 14.80 13.77
C ASN A 18 -0.06 15.52 14.98
N LYS A 19 -0.43 16.79 15.15
CA LYS A 19 -0.14 17.58 16.35
C LYS A 19 -1.22 17.25 17.38
N PHE A 20 -0.92 16.38 18.34
CA PHE A 20 -1.79 16.10 19.48
C PHE A 20 -1.03 16.38 20.78
N SER A 21 -1.40 17.49 21.43
CA SER A 21 -1.27 17.69 22.88
C SER A 21 -0.04 17.10 23.59
N GLY A 22 1.13 17.75 23.45
CA GLY A 22 2.14 17.82 24.51
C GLY A 22 2.70 16.53 25.14
N SER A 23 2.65 15.35 24.49
CA SER A 23 3.25 14.12 25.01
C SER A 23 3.91 13.30 23.89
N TRP A 24 5.20 13.02 24.04
CA TRP A 24 6.02 12.34 23.06
C TRP A 24 5.87 10.81 23.19
N VAL A 25 4.92 10.23 22.49
CA VAL A 25 4.84 8.77 22.31
C VAL A 25 5.45 8.43 20.95
N MET A 26 6.65 7.84 20.93
CA MET A 26 7.27 7.36 19.70
C MET A 26 6.50 6.15 19.16
N LEU A 27 5.75 6.34 18.07
CA LEU A 27 5.32 5.25 17.20
C LEU A 27 6.15 5.33 15.92
N MET A 28 7.26 4.60 15.90
CA MET A 28 8.12 4.46 14.73
C MET A 28 7.52 3.38 13.81
N THR A 29 6.53 3.71 13.00
CA THR A 29 6.06 2.82 11.92
C THR A 29 6.73 3.24 10.61
N ASN A 30 7.92 2.69 10.36
CA ASN A 30 8.68 2.92 9.11
C ASN A 30 8.10 2.04 7.99
N VAL A 31 6.93 2.41 7.48
CA VAL A 31 6.34 1.78 6.30
C VAL A 31 6.59 2.68 5.09
N GLU A 32 7.30 2.16 4.10
CA GLU A 32 7.50 2.81 2.81
C GLU A 32 6.47 2.28 1.82
N VAL A 33 5.53 3.12 1.40
CA VAL A 33 4.55 2.79 0.35
C VAL A 33 4.95 3.50 -0.94
N LYS A 34 5.14 2.73 -2.02
CA LYS A 34 5.46 3.27 -3.34
C LYS A 34 4.73 2.52 -4.46
N LYS A 35 4.61 3.16 -5.62
CA LYS A 35 4.11 2.56 -6.86
C LYS A 35 5.24 2.54 -7.88
N ASP A 36 5.57 1.36 -8.41
CA ASP A 36 6.60 1.15 -9.44
C ASP A 36 5.97 0.40 -10.62
N GLY A 37 5.59 1.14 -11.66
CA GLY A 37 4.76 0.62 -12.75
C GLY A 37 3.44 0.06 -12.23
N TYR A 38 3.22 -1.24 -12.47
CA TYR A 38 2.04 -1.98 -12.00
C TYR A 38 2.16 -2.49 -10.57
N LEU A 39 3.25 -2.22 -9.84
CA LEU A 39 3.44 -2.73 -8.49
C LEU A 39 3.13 -1.66 -7.44
N SER A 40 2.12 -1.91 -6.62
CA SER A 40 1.93 -1.21 -5.34
C SER A 40 2.68 -1.95 -4.23
N ILE A 41 3.69 -1.31 -3.66
CA ILE A 41 4.63 -1.94 -2.74
C ILE A 41 4.52 -1.27 -1.38
N GLY A 42 4.37 -2.07 -0.33
CA GLY A 42 4.51 -1.67 1.06
C GLY A 42 5.67 -2.42 1.68
N LYS A 43 6.70 -1.69 2.09
CA LYS A 43 7.96 -2.25 2.56
C LYS A 43 8.28 -1.78 3.96
N THR A 44 8.81 -2.71 4.75
CA THR A 44 9.45 -2.46 6.04
C THR A 44 10.78 -3.22 6.07
N GLU A 45 11.55 -3.06 7.14
CA GLU A 45 12.78 -3.86 7.35
C GLU A 45 12.50 -5.38 7.44
N ALA A 46 11.29 -5.76 7.87
CA ALA A 46 10.95 -7.16 8.15
C ALA A 46 10.14 -7.85 7.05
N VAL A 47 9.49 -7.09 6.16
CA VAL A 47 8.57 -7.64 5.14
C VAL A 47 8.40 -6.66 3.98
N GLU A 48 8.28 -7.21 2.78
CA GLU A 48 7.90 -6.51 1.55
C GLU A 48 6.64 -7.17 0.97
N ILE A 49 5.60 -6.36 0.77
CA ILE A 49 4.33 -6.80 0.19
C ILE A 49 4.16 -6.06 -1.12
N SER A 50 4.00 -6.79 -2.22
CA SER A 50 3.76 -6.22 -3.54
C SER A 50 2.41 -6.67 -4.08
N VAL A 51 1.63 -5.71 -4.59
CA VAL A 51 0.36 -5.94 -5.29
C VAL A 51 0.53 -5.53 -6.74
N ASP A 52 0.34 -6.47 -7.66
CA ASP A 52 0.32 -6.22 -9.09
C ASP A 52 -1.08 -5.69 -9.49
N THR A 53 -1.16 -4.40 -9.83
CA THR A 53 -2.38 -3.70 -10.23
C THR A 53 -2.89 -4.13 -11.59
N PHE A 54 -2.02 -4.66 -12.44
CA PHE A 54 -2.41 -5.21 -13.73
C PHE A 54 -3.08 -6.58 -13.55
N LEU A 55 -2.64 -7.40 -12.61
CA LEU A 55 -3.31 -8.68 -12.31
C LEU A 55 -4.55 -8.51 -11.41
N CYS A 56 -4.52 -7.55 -10.48
CA CYS A 56 -5.60 -7.33 -9.53
C CYS A 56 -6.93 -6.98 -10.22
N LYS A 57 -8.00 -7.66 -9.81
CA LYS A 57 -9.38 -7.40 -10.26
C LYS A 57 -10.22 -6.58 -9.28
N GLY A 58 -9.64 -6.11 -8.17
CA GLY A 58 -10.35 -5.30 -7.17
C GLY A 58 -11.42 -6.07 -6.39
N CYS A 59 -11.25 -7.38 -6.17
CA CYS A 59 -12.26 -8.22 -5.50
C CYS A 59 -12.36 -8.02 -3.97
N GLY A 60 -11.34 -7.42 -3.35
CA GLY A 60 -11.37 -7.05 -1.92
C GLY A 60 -11.09 -8.18 -0.91
N ILE A 61 -10.91 -9.43 -1.37
CA ILE A 61 -10.68 -10.60 -0.50
C ILE A 61 -9.53 -10.36 0.50
N CYS A 62 -8.43 -9.77 0.05
CA CYS A 62 -7.27 -9.50 0.91
C CYS A 62 -7.51 -8.42 1.97
N LEU A 63 -8.41 -7.45 1.74
CA LEU A 63 -8.77 -6.45 2.74
C LEU A 63 -9.66 -7.06 3.83
N GLU A 64 -10.63 -7.87 3.41
CA GLU A 64 -11.59 -8.48 4.34
C GLU A 64 -10.93 -9.54 5.22
N LEU A 65 -10.20 -10.48 4.61
CA LEU A 65 -9.65 -11.62 5.31
C LEU A 65 -8.37 -11.32 6.08
N CYS A 66 -7.67 -10.22 5.83
CA CYS A 66 -6.47 -9.89 6.58
C CYS A 66 -6.84 -9.53 8.04
N PRO A 67 -6.48 -10.37 9.05
CA PRO A 67 -6.84 -10.09 10.44
C PRO A 67 -6.06 -8.89 11.01
N ARG A 68 -4.99 -8.48 10.34
CA ARG A 68 -4.13 -7.34 10.71
C ARG A 68 -4.48 -6.05 9.98
N LYS A 69 -5.46 -6.10 9.07
CA LYS A 69 -5.92 -4.95 8.27
C LYS A 69 -4.74 -4.20 7.62
N VAL A 70 -3.88 -4.96 6.94
CA VAL A 70 -2.67 -4.45 6.27
C VAL A 70 -3.01 -3.52 5.11
N PHE A 71 -4.13 -3.78 4.42
CA PHE A 71 -4.47 -3.16 3.15
C PHE A 71 -5.55 -2.07 3.30
N GLU A 72 -5.44 -1.02 2.49
CA GLU A 72 -6.47 -0.02 2.22
C GLU A 72 -6.80 0.02 0.72
N TRP A 73 -7.95 0.56 0.35
CA TRP A 73 -8.28 0.76 -1.06
C TRP A 73 -7.49 1.92 -1.67
N SER A 74 -7.02 1.74 -2.92
CA SER A 74 -6.45 2.84 -3.70
C SER A 74 -7.49 3.93 -3.96
N LYS A 75 -7.05 5.20 -3.98
CA LYS A 75 -7.91 6.30 -4.43
C LYS A 75 -8.00 6.37 -5.96
N GLU A 76 -6.94 5.95 -6.63
CA GLU A 76 -6.86 5.87 -8.08
C GLU A 76 -7.32 4.51 -8.61
N LEU A 77 -7.75 4.50 -9.87
CA LEU A 77 -8.09 3.29 -10.60
C LEU A 77 -6.83 2.70 -11.24
N SER A 78 -6.76 1.37 -11.28
CA SER A 78 -5.78 0.64 -12.10
C SER A 78 -6.10 0.78 -13.59
N GLU A 79 -5.22 0.22 -14.41
CA GLU A 79 -5.34 0.11 -15.87
C GLU A 79 -6.61 -0.64 -16.30
N LYS A 80 -7.16 -1.47 -15.40
CA LYS A 80 -8.41 -2.22 -15.61
C LYS A 80 -9.65 -1.49 -15.09
N GLY A 81 -9.49 -0.24 -14.62
CA GLY A 81 -10.60 0.56 -14.11
C GLY A 81 -11.11 0.11 -12.75
N VAL A 82 -10.31 -0.61 -11.96
CA VAL A 82 -10.68 -1.08 -10.62
C VAL A 82 -9.79 -0.47 -9.54
N HIS A 83 -10.35 -0.23 -8.36
CA HIS A 83 -9.58 0.05 -7.15
C HIS A 83 -8.79 -1.20 -6.74
N TYR A 84 -7.56 -1.02 -6.29
CA TYR A 84 -6.66 -2.10 -5.89
C TYR A 84 -6.19 -1.90 -4.44
N PRO A 85 -5.79 -2.97 -3.74
CA PRO A 85 -5.32 -2.88 -2.36
C PRO A 85 -3.92 -2.26 -2.29
N ILE A 86 -3.72 -1.33 -1.36
CA ILE A 86 -2.44 -0.71 -1.01
C ILE A 86 -2.03 -1.20 0.39
N PRO A 87 -0.85 -1.81 0.57
CA PRO A 87 -0.37 -2.32 1.87
C PRO A 87 0.15 -1.19 2.79
N VAL A 88 -0.72 -0.30 3.23
CA VAL A 88 -0.39 0.89 4.06
C VAL A 88 0.14 0.51 5.44
N ASN A 89 -0.33 -0.61 6.01
CA ASN A 89 0.07 -1.07 7.34
C ASN A 89 0.97 -2.31 7.27
N ALA A 90 1.98 -2.29 6.40
CA ALA A 90 2.89 -3.43 6.20
C ALA A 90 3.66 -3.83 7.48
N ASP A 91 3.87 -2.90 8.40
CA ASP A 91 4.44 -3.12 9.75
C ASP A 91 3.62 -4.10 10.61
N LYS A 92 2.31 -4.19 10.37
CA LYS A 92 1.41 -5.09 11.11
C LYS A 92 1.38 -6.50 10.53
N CYS A 93 2.02 -6.74 9.38
CA CYS A 93 1.98 -8.01 8.69
C CYS A 93 2.78 -9.07 9.46
N VAL A 94 2.14 -10.21 9.71
CA VAL A 94 2.74 -11.37 10.40
C VAL A 94 3.17 -12.48 9.44
N LYS A 95 3.31 -12.16 8.15
CA LYS A 95 3.87 -13.07 7.12
C LYS A 95 3.09 -14.38 6.95
N CYS A 96 1.78 -14.39 7.25
CA CYS A 96 0.94 -15.58 7.18
C CYS A 96 0.59 -16.04 5.76
N LYS A 97 0.88 -15.22 4.73
CA LYS A 97 0.61 -15.48 3.30
C LYS A 97 -0.86 -15.73 2.92
N LEU A 98 -1.83 -15.53 3.80
CA LEU A 98 -3.25 -15.72 3.49
C LEU A 98 -3.71 -14.87 2.28
N CYS A 99 -3.27 -13.61 2.18
CA CYS A 99 -3.59 -12.75 1.06
C CYS A 99 -3.01 -13.23 -0.28
N GLU A 100 -1.86 -13.90 -0.27
CA GLU A 100 -1.21 -14.49 -1.44
C GLU A 100 -1.92 -15.78 -1.85
N LEU A 101 -2.21 -16.67 -0.89
CA LEU A 101 -2.86 -17.97 -1.13
C LEU A 101 -4.32 -17.85 -1.59
N LEU A 102 -5.04 -16.84 -1.11
CA LEU A 102 -6.46 -16.67 -1.41
C LEU A 102 -6.71 -15.71 -2.59
N CYS A 103 -5.66 -15.11 -3.14
CA CYS A 103 -5.81 -14.28 -4.33
C CYS A 103 -6.06 -15.18 -5.55
N PRO A 104 -7.25 -15.13 -6.19
CA PRO A 104 -7.56 -15.99 -7.32
C PRO A 104 -6.71 -15.68 -8.56
N ASP A 105 -6.12 -14.48 -8.63
CA ASP A 105 -5.31 -14.00 -9.74
C ASP A 105 -3.80 -13.95 -9.41
N PHE A 106 -3.41 -14.43 -8.22
CA PHE A 106 -2.01 -14.38 -7.74
C PHE A 106 -1.37 -12.98 -7.83
N ALA A 107 -2.18 -11.94 -7.66
CA ALA A 107 -1.75 -10.54 -7.80
C ALA A 107 -0.98 -10.01 -6.57
N ILE A 108 -0.80 -10.80 -5.50
CA ILE A 108 -0.15 -10.37 -4.26
C ILE A 108 1.02 -11.30 -3.98
N ALA A 109 2.18 -10.73 -3.63
CA ALA A 109 3.33 -11.47 -3.13
C ALA A 109 3.82 -10.89 -1.80
N VAL A 110 4.15 -11.76 -0.85
CA VAL A 110 4.71 -11.42 0.45
C VAL A 110 6.11 -12.02 0.56
N LYS A 111 7.13 -11.17 0.72
CA LYS A 111 8.55 -11.51 0.85
C LYS A 111 9.09 -11.02 2.19
N TRP A 112 10.04 -11.74 2.78
CA TRP A 112 10.69 -11.39 4.04
C TRP A 112 12.08 -12.03 4.13
#